data_AF-A0A0K9GAS8-F1
#
_entry.id   AF-A0A0K9GAS8-F1
#
_cell.length_a   1.000
_cell.length_b   1.000
_cell.length_c   1.000
_cell.angle_alpha   90.00
_cell.angle_beta   90.00
_cell.angle_gamma   90.00
#
_symmetry.space_group_name_H-M   'P 1'
#
loop_
_entity.id
_entity.type
_entity.pdbx_description
1 polymer ?
#
loop_
_entity_poly.entity_id
_entity_poly.type
_entity_poly.pdbx_seq_one_letter_code
_entity_poly.pdbx_strand_id
1 'polypeptide(L)'
;MLDGLLSFSIILLAAGFLLPIYTGMIIQKADLMREEEAIGRLFEGLQAFQYLGEPLITGERRMNGDLYTFHLKGDVYCVDYAASGKKEKSLCERIPGR
;
A
#
# COMPACT_ATOMS: atom_id res chain seq x y z
N MET A 1 35.04 30.92 -18.84
CA MET A 1 34.26 31.05 -17.59
C MET A 1 32.75 30.94 -17.80
N LEU A 2 32.20 31.30 -18.98
CA LEU A 2 30.76 31.18 -19.28
C LEU A 2 30.26 29.72 -19.42
N ASP A 3 31.07 28.83 -20.01
CA ASP A 3 30.72 27.41 -20.23
C ASP A 3 30.47 26.62 -18.94
N GLY A 4 31.21 26.93 -17.86
CA GLY A 4 31.05 26.26 -16.58
C GLY A 4 29.72 26.57 -15.89
N LEU A 5 29.23 27.81 -16.03
CA LEU A 5 27.94 28.26 -15.49
C LEU A 5 26.75 27.67 -16.26
N LEU A 6 26.89 27.52 -17.57
CA LEU A 6 25.89 26.90 -18.44
C LEU A 6 25.75 25.40 -18.18
N SER A 7 26.87 24.69 -17.96
CA SER A 7 26.84 23.28 -17.57
C SER A 7 26.21 23.07 -16.19
N PHE A 8 26.54 23.93 -15.21
CA PHE A 8 26.01 23.81 -13.85
C PHE A 8 24.49 24.06 -13.76
N SER A 9 23.99 25.00 -14.57
CA SER A 9 22.54 25.29 -14.65
C SER A 9 21.75 24.17 -15.30
N ILE A 10 22.29 23.47 -16.31
CA ILE A 10 21.67 22.28 -16.92
C ILE A 10 21.58 21.12 -15.92
N ILE A 11 22.62 20.91 -15.11
CA ILE A 11 22.64 19.84 -14.10
C ILE A 11 21.60 20.09 -13.00
N LEU A 12 21.47 21.33 -12.53
CA LEU A 12 20.44 21.72 -11.55
C LEU A 12 19.01 21.52 -12.09
N LEU A 13 18.79 21.85 -13.37
CA LEU A 13 17.50 21.68 -14.02
C LEU A 13 17.17 20.20 -14.23
N ALA A 14 18.15 19.39 -14.66
CA ALA A 14 17.98 17.95 -14.79
C ALA A 14 17.71 17.27 -13.43
N ALA A 15 18.43 17.64 -12.37
CA ALA A 15 18.21 17.12 -11.03
C ALA A 15 16.84 17.52 -10.47
N GLY A 16 16.42 18.78 -10.68
CA GLY A 16 15.12 19.28 -10.25
C GLY A 16 13.92 18.62 -10.92
N PHE A 17 14.07 18.14 -12.15
CA PHE A 17 13.00 17.41 -12.87
C PHE A 17 13.05 15.89 -12.67
N LEU A 18 14.24 15.28 -12.62
CA LEU A 18 14.38 13.82 -12.51
C LEU A 18 14.05 13.29 -11.11
N LEU A 19 14.42 14.02 -10.05
CA LEU A 19 14.14 13.63 -8.67
C LEU A 19 12.63 13.47 -8.36
N PRO A 20 11.75 14.45 -8.64
CA PRO A 20 10.32 14.33 -8.34
C PRO A 20 9.60 13.24 -9.15
N ILE A 21 10.05 12.97 -10.38
CA ILE A 21 9.50 11.88 -11.20
C ILE A 21 9.89 10.53 -10.61
N TYR A 22 11.17 10.37 -10.22
CA TYR A 22 11.68 9.14 -9.65
C TYR A 22 11.06 8.85 -8.26
N THR A 23 10.91 9.87 -7.41
CA THR A 23 10.22 9.72 -6.12
C THR A 23 8.74 9.40 -6.31
N GLY A 24 8.06 10.04 -7.26
CA GLY A 24 6.66 9.73 -7.60
C GLY A 24 6.47 8.28 -8.05
N MET A 25 7.37 7.76 -8.90
CA MET A 25 7.34 6.36 -9.35
C MET A 25 7.63 5.37 -8.21
N ILE A 26 8.54 5.69 -7.29
CA ILE A 26 8.83 4.84 -6.13
C ILE A 26 7.62 4.77 -5.20
N ILE A 27 6.98 5.92 -4.93
CA ILE A 27 5.79 6.00 -4.08
C ILE A 27 4.66 5.14 -4.67
N GLN A 28 4.39 5.26 -5.98
CA GLN A 28 3.37 4.45 -6.64
C GLN A 28 3.68 2.94 -6.60
N LYS A 29 4.93 2.54 -6.82
CA LYS A 29 5.32 1.12 -6.71
C LYS A 29 5.18 0.58 -5.28
N ALA A 30 5.57 1.37 -4.28
CA ALA A 30 5.43 0.98 -2.88
C ALA A 30 3.95 0.85 -2.48
N ASP A 31 3.10 1.75 -2.95
CA ASP A 31 1.65 1.69 -2.72
C ASP A 31 1.00 0.47 -3.37
N LEU A 32 1.40 0.12 -4.61
CA LEU A 32 0.90 -1.07 -5.29
C LEU A 32 1.29 -2.36 -4.57
N MET A 33 2.55 -2.49 -4.12
CA MET A 33 2.99 -3.68 -3.38
C MET A 33 2.24 -3.84 -2.05
N ARG A 34 1.96 -2.73 -1.33
CA ARG A 34 1.15 -2.75 -0.11
C ARG A 34 -0.31 -3.11 -0.38
N GLU A 35 -0.86 -2.61 -1.47
CA GLU A 35 -2.22 -2.93 -1.90
C GLU A 35 -2.34 -4.43 -2.24
N GLU A 36 -1.38 -4.99 -2.99
CA GLU A 36 -1.32 -6.43 -3.28
C GLU A 36 -1.19 -7.28 -2.00
N GLU A 37 -0.35 -6.86 -1.04
CA GLU A 37 -0.21 -7.57 0.24
C GLU A 37 -1.51 -7.52 1.05
N ALA A 38 -2.15 -6.35 1.15
CA ALA A 38 -3.44 -6.19 1.83
C ALA A 38 -4.52 -7.10 1.20
N ILE A 39 -4.61 -7.13 -0.14
CA ILE A 39 -5.52 -8.02 -0.87
C ILE A 39 -5.21 -9.49 -0.54
N GLY A 40 -3.95 -9.92 -0.66
CA GLY A 40 -3.55 -11.29 -0.40
C GLY A 40 -3.99 -11.77 0.99
N ARG A 41 -3.79 -10.94 2.02
CA ARG A 41 -4.17 -11.27 3.41
C ARG A 41 -5.67 -11.29 3.64
N LEU A 42 -6.39 -10.37 3.01
CA LEU A 42 -7.84 -10.36 3.06
C LEU A 42 -8.41 -11.68 2.53
N PHE A 43 -7.91 -12.12 1.37
CA PHE A 43 -8.31 -13.38 0.76
C PHE A 43 -7.87 -14.61 1.55
N GLU A 44 -6.65 -14.64 2.11
CA GLU A 44 -6.20 -15.71 3.00
C GLU A 44 -7.13 -15.88 4.21
N GLY A 45 -7.50 -14.77 4.86
CA GLY A 45 -8.42 -14.79 6.00
C GLY A 45 -9.82 -15.29 5.62
N LEU A 46 -10.36 -14.81 4.50
CA LEU A 46 -11.64 -15.27 3.97
C LEU A 46 -11.61 -16.76 3.58
N GLN A 47 -10.51 -17.22 2.99
CA GLN A 47 -10.31 -18.61 2.61
C GLN A 47 -10.22 -19.52 3.84
N ALA A 48 -9.44 -19.14 4.86
CA ALA A 48 -9.37 -19.89 6.12
C ALA A 48 -10.75 -19.97 6.79
N PHE A 49 -11.52 -18.88 6.75
CA PHE A 49 -12.89 -18.85 7.27
C PHE A 49 -13.86 -19.76 6.50
N GLN A 50 -13.81 -19.72 5.17
CA GLN A 50 -14.73 -20.46 4.32
C GLN A 50 -14.41 -21.96 4.28
N TYR A 51 -13.13 -22.31 4.09
CA TYR A 51 -12.72 -23.69 3.80
C TYR A 51 -12.21 -24.44 5.03
N LEU A 52 -11.50 -23.77 5.94
CA LEU A 52 -10.92 -24.39 7.14
C LEU A 52 -11.82 -24.25 8.36
N GLY A 53 -12.84 -23.41 8.29
CA GLY A 53 -13.73 -23.15 9.41
C GLY A 53 -13.15 -22.18 10.45
N GLU A 54 -11.95 -21.64 10.22
CA GLU A 54 -11.23 -20.78 11.17
C GLU A 54 -11.96 -19.44 11.40
N PRO A 55 -11.85 -18.84 12.59
CA PRO A 55 -12.42 -17.52 12.83
C PRO A 55 -11.67 -16.44 12.03
N LEU A 56 -12.40 -15.44 11.52
CA LEU A 56 -11.80 -14.28 10.87
C LEU A 56 -10.92 -13.51 11.87
N ILE A 57 -9.69 -13.19 11.45
CA ILE A 57 -8.73 -12.44 12.24
C ILE A 57 -9.24 -10.99 12.33
N THR A 58 -9.28 -10.42 13.54
CA THR A 58 -9.64 -9.02 13.76
C THR A 58 -8.59 -8.33 14.61
N GLY A 59 -8.46 -7.01 14.45
CA GLY A 59 -7.49 -6.18 15.15
C GLY A 59 -6.26 -5.83 14.32
N GLU A 60 -5.29 -5.21 14.98
CA GLU A 60 -4.06 -4.71 14.37
C GLU A 60 -3.02 -5.84 14.24
N ARG A 61 -2.41 -5.95 13.06
CA ARG A 61 -1.21 -6.76 12.83
C ARG A 61 -0.14 -5.94 12.13
N ARG A 62 1.08 -6.07 12.64
CA ARG A 62 2.28 -5.59 11.93
C ARG A 62 2.81 -6.68 11.02
N MET A 63 3.00 -6.35 9.75
CA MET A 63 3.57 -7.23 8.74
C MET A 63 4.56 -6.43 7.90
N ASN A 64 5.77 -6.95 7.71
CA ASN A 64 6.85 -6.27 6.97
C ASN A 64 7.17 -4.83 7.45
N GLY A 65 6.88 -4.54 8.73
CA GLY A 65 7.06 -3.20 9.31
C GLY A 65 5.87 -2.26 9.11
N ASP A 66 4.88 -2.64 8.31
CA ASP A 66 3.64 -1.90 8.05
C ASP A 66 2.50 -2.39 8.95
N LEU A 67 1.62 -1.47 9.36
CA LEU A 67 0.46 -1.76 10.22
C LEU A 67 -0.77 -2.00 9.34
N TYR A 68 -1.42 -3.15 9.55
CA TYR A 68 -2.67 -3.53 8.92
C TYR A 68 -3.74 -3.72 9.99
N THR A 69 -4.92 -3.14 9.80
CA THR A 69 -6.03 -3.26 10.75
C THR A 69 -7.17 -4.04 10.11
N PHE A 70 -7.47 -5.20 10.66
CA PHE A 70 -8.54 -6.07 10.18
C PHE A 70 -9.81 -5.82 10.99
N HIS A 71 -10.93 -5.62 10.30
CA HIS A 71 -12.20 -5.38 10.98
C HIS A 71 -13.39 -5.95 10.21
N LEU A 72 -14.46 -6.22 10.94
CA LEU A 72 -15.72 -6.72 10.41
C LEU A 72 -16.77 -5.63 10.48
N LYS A 73 -17.48 -5.41 9.38
CA LYS A 73 -18.59 -4.47 9.28
C LYS A 73 -19.81 -5.18 8.71
N GLY A 74 -20.56 -5.85 9.59
CA GLY A 74 -21.69 -6.68 9.19
C GLY A 74 -21.22 -7.94 8.45
N ASP A 75 -21.62 -8.08 7.18
CA ASP A 75 -21.21 -9.18 6.28
C ASP A 75 -19.99 -8.82 5.41
N VAL A 76 -19.26 -7.76 5.76
CA VAL A 76 -18.08 -7.29 5.04
C VAL A 76 -16.85 -7.40 5.92
N TYR A 77 -15.78 -7.97 5.38
CA TYR A 77 -14.48 -8.06 6.00
C TYR A 77 -13.53 -7.06 5.33
N CYS A 78 -12.87 -6.24 6.13
CA CYS A 78 -12.03 -5.15 5.65
C CYS A 78 -10.64 -5.22 6.25
N VAL A 79 -9.66 -4.74 5.49
CA VAL A 79 -8.29 -4.48 5.91
C VAL A 79 -7.94 -3.03 5.61
N ASP A 80 -7.54 -2.30 6.64
CA ASP A 80 -7.02 -0.94 6.52
C ASP A 80 -5.49 -0.98 6.50
N TYR A 81 -4.88 -0.14 5.67
CA TYR A 81 -3.43 0.01 5.59
C TYR A 81 -3.03 1.45 5.27
N ALA A 82 -1.82 1.83 5.71
CA ALA A 82 -1.27 3.16 5.48
C ALA A 82 -0.62 3.26 4.08
N ALA A 83 -1.25 4.02 3.17
CA ALA A 83 -0.65 4.36 1.88
C ALA A 83 0.33 5.55 2.00
N SER A 84 1.36 5.58 1.16
CA SER A 84 2.41 6.60 1.12
C SER A 84 1.87 7.94 0.58
N GLY A 85 1.12 8.64 1.40
CA GLY A 85 0.42 9.88 1.00
C GLY A 85 -0.64 10.36 1.99
N LYS A 86 -0.61 9.83 3.22
CA LYS A 86 -1.43 10.17 4.40
C LYS A 86 -2.88 9.71 4.44
N LYS A 87 -3.46 9.19 3.35
CA LYS A 87 -4.80 8.60 3.44
C LYS A 87 -4.67 7.10 3.70
N GLU A 88 -5.18 6.67 4.85
CA GLU A 88 -5.49 5.26 5.07
C GLU A 88 -6.40 4.80 3.94
N LYS A 89 -6.06 3.66 3.36
CA LYS A 89 -6.88 2.97 2.38
C LYS A 89 -7.48 1.75 3.04
N SER A 90 -8.76 1.53 2.78
CA SER A 90 -9.50 0.37 3.24
C SER A 90 -9.83 -0.50 2.04
N LEU A 91 -9.49 -1.78 2.11
CA LEU A 91 -9.94 -2.80 1.16
C LEU A 91 -10.94 -3.69 1.85
N CYS A 92 -12.11 -3.85 1.23
CA CYS A 92 -13.23 -4.56 1.81
C CYS A 92 -13.74 -5.59 0.83
N GLU A 93 -13.96 -6.81 1.33
CA GLU A 93 -14.59 -7.89 0.58
C GLU A 93 -15.77 -8.45 1.36
N ARG A 94 -16.78 -8.90 0.63
CA ARG A 94 -17.96 -9.51 1.24
C ARG A 94 -17.60 -10.90 1.76
N ILE A 95 -18.00 -11.21 2.99
CA ILE A 95 -17.79 -12.52 3.59
C ILE A 95 -18.62 -13.52 2.77
N PRO A 96 -17.99 -14.54 2.15
CA PRO A 96 -18.72 -15.55 1.42
C PRO A 96 -19.61 -16.33 2.41
N GLY A 97 -20.85 -16.60 2.00
CA GLY A 97 -21.73 -17.48 2.76
C GLY A 97 -21.10 -18.86 2.90
N ARG A 98 -21.23 -19.45 4.10
CA ARG A 98 -20.83 -20.84 4.35
C ARG A 98 -21.86 -21.82 3.82
#